data_AF-A0A2N3TBB7-F1
#
_entry.id   AF-A0A2N3TBB7-F1
#
_cell.length_a   1.000
_cell.length_b   1.000
_cell.length_c   1.000
_cell.angle_alpha   90.00
_cell.angle_beta   90.00
_cell.angle_gamma   90.00
#
_symmetry.space_group_name_H-M   'P 1'
#
loop_
_entity.id
_entity.type
_entity.pdbx_description
1 polymer ?
#
loop_
_entity_poly.entity_id
_entity_poly.type
_entity_poly.pdbx_seq_one_letter_code
_entity_poly.pdbx_strand_id
1 'polypeptide(L)'
;MVLRKIISILFFGLTIFSFAQCKTVENKTTQDKLSHQPVTPIKNDMIISKLNRNKSMELHVKKIIKLGDPAIHFEYTVYNTVTKNIIKQGYFRGSNVDWNDNTSIKLVPYIGMEQKPTSENPDDLLLSNTQTQITIIKLNN
;
A
#
# COMPACT_ATOMS: atom_id res chain seq x y z
N MET A 1 -18.57 -31.44 -55.34
CA MET A 1 -19.34 -30.17 -55.31
C MET A 1 -19.92 -29.83 -53.93
N VAL A 2 -20.25 -30.83 -53.08
CA VAL A 2 -20.82 -30.64 -51.73
C VAL A 2 -19.81 -30.06 -50.72
N LEU A 3 -18.54 -30.48 -50.76
CA LEU A 3 -17.52 -30.04 -49.80
C LEU A 3 -17.23 -28.53 -49.85
N ARG A 4 -17.24 -27.91 -51.05
CA ARG A 4 -17.08 -26.45 -51.21
C ARG A 4 -18.25 -25.66 -50.61
N LYS A 5 -19.47 -26.20 -50.65
CA LYS A 5 -20.65 -25.57 -50.04
C LYS A 5 -20.59 -25.59 -48.51
N ILE A 6 -20.08 -26.69 -47.92
CA ILE A 6 -19.91 -26.82 -46.47
C ILE A 6 -18.86 -25.82 -45.96
N ILE A 7 -17.73 -25.68 -46.67
CA ILE A 7 -16.66 -24.74 -46.29
C ILE A 7 -17.15 -23.28 -46.35
N SER A 8 -17.93 -22.92 -47.37
CA SER A 8 -18.51 -21.56 -47.46
C SER A 8 -19.52 -21.26 -46.34
N ILE A 9 -20.32 -22.25 -45.92
CA ILE A 9 -21.29 -22.07 -44.82
C ILE A 9 -20.55 -21.89 -43.48
N LEU A 10 -19.46 -22.64 -43.26
CA LEU A 10 -18.66 -22.56 -42.04
C LEU A 10 -17.95 -21.20 -41.92
N PHE A 11 -17.45 -20.65 -43.04
CA PHE A 11 -16.88 -19.31 -43.07
C PHE A 11 -17.91 -18.20 -42.81
N PHE A 12 -19.14 -18.34 -43.30
CA PHE A 12 -20.22 -17.37 -43.06
C PHE A 12 -20.74 -17.42 -41.61
N GLY A 13 -20.74 -18.58 -40.97
CA GLY A 13 -21.10 -18.70 -39.55
C GLY A 13 -20.10 -18.03 -38.61
N LEU A 14 -18.80 -18.18 -38.89
CA LEU A 14 -17.72 -17.62 -38.06
C LEU A 14 -17.65 -16.08 -38.07
N THR A 15 -18.05 -15.43 -39.17
CA THR A 15 -18.03 -13.96 -39.24
C THR A 15 -19.15 -13.32 -38.45
N ILE A 16 -20.31 -13.97 -38.31
CA ILE A 16 -21.47 -13.44 -37.56
C ILE A 16 -21.20 -13.43 -36.04
N PHE A 17 -20.45 -14.40 -35.52
CA PHE A 17 -20.11 -14.45 -34.08
C PHE A 17 -19.05 -13.43 -33.64
N SER A 18 -18.22 -12.92 -34.56
CA SER A 18 -17.13 -11.98 -34.22
C SER A 18 -17.57 -10.54 -33.99
N PHE A 19 -18.77 -10.13 -34.43
CA PHE A 19 -19.26 -8.75 -34.27
C PHE A 19 -20.30 -8.55 -33.16
N ALA A 20 -20.70 -9.62 -32.44
CA ALA A 20 -21.75 -9.56 -31.41
C ALA A 20 -21.25 -9.16 -30.00
N GLN A 21 -19.96 -8.83 -29.81
CA GLN A 21 -19.39 -8.49 -28.50
C GLN A 21 -18.89 -7.04 -28.35
N CYS A 22 -19.42 -6.09 -29.10
CA CYS A 22 -19.23 -4.67 -28.81
C CYS A 22 -20.34 -4.17 -27.85
N LYS A 23 -20.10 -4.26 -26.54
CA LYS A 23 -20.86 -3.46 -25.56
C LYS A 23 -20.47 -1.99 -25.74
N THR A 24 -21.30 -1.21 -26.43
CA THR A 24 -21.22 0.25 -26.42
C THR A 24 -21.48 0.75 -25.00
N VAL A 25 -20.45 1.30 -24.37
CA VAL A 25 -20.61 2.12 -23.16
C VAL A 25 -21.09 3.50 -23.63
N GLU A 26 -22.31 3.85 -23.23
CA GLU A 26 -22.95 5.14 -23.49
C GLU A 26 -22.23 6.22 -22.68
N ASN A 27 -21.30 6.95 -23.31
CA ASN A 27 -20.76 8.19 -22.73
C ASN A 27 -21.83 9.28 -22.85
N LYS A 28 -22.60 9.49 -21.76
CA LYS A 28 -23.44 10.67 -21.61
C LYS A 28 -22.56 11.87 -21.33
N THR A 29 -22.30 12.65 -22.38
CA THR A 29 -21.74 14.00 -22.26
C THR A 29 -22.86 14.93 -21.81
N THR A 30 -22.74 15.52 -20.62
CA THR A 30 -23.52 16.70 -20.23
C THR A 30 -22.63 17.64 -19.41
N GLN A 31 -22.13 18.67 -20.11
CA GLN A 31 -22.08 20.08 -19.74
C GLN A 31 -21.59 20.50 -18.33
N ASP A 32 -20.50 21.27 -18.35
CA ASP A 32 -20.04 22.30 -17.39
C ASP A 32 -20.46 22.18 -15.92
N LYS A 33 -19.51 21.68 -15.11
CA LYS A 33 -19.33 22.18 -13.75
C LYS A 33 -17.86 22.09 -13.35
N LEU A 34 -17.30 23.25 -13.04
CA LEU A 34 -15.98 23.53 -12.46
C LEU A 34 -15.32 22.28 -11.85
N SER A 35 -14.38 21.67 -12.59
CA SER A 35 -13.62 20.52 -12.12
C SER A 35 -12.59 20.99 -11.10
N HIS A 36 -13.00 21.09 -9.83
CA HIS A 36 -12.08 20.72 -8.76
C HIS A 36 -11.83 19.23 -8.95
N GLN A 37 -10.78 18.91 -9.70
CA GLN A 37 -10.25 17.56 -9.84
C GLN A 37 -10.16 16.96 -8.43
N PRO A 38 -10.94 15.91 -8.10
CA PRO A 38 -10.67 15.18 -6.89
C PRO A 38 -9.30 14.55 -7.12
N VAL A 39 -8.31 14.99 -6.35
CA VAL A 39 -7.01 14.33 -6.28
C VAL A 39 -7.31 12.90 -5.86
N THR A 40 -7.35 12.00 -6.83
CA THR A 40 -7.48 10.58 -6.58
C THR A 40 -6.33 10.22 -5.65
N PRO A 41 -6.60 9.70 -4.43
CA PRO A 41 -5.52 9.21 -3.60
C PRO A 41 -4.79 8.17 -4.43
N ILE A 42 -3.48 8.37 -4.62
CA ILE A 42 -2.61 7.41 -5.31
C ILE A 42 -2.75 6.10 -4.54
N LYS A 43 -3.55 5.19 -5.09
CA LYS A 43 -3.80 3.85 -4.54
C LYS A 43 -2.57 2.99 -4.80
N ASN A 44 -1.50 3.27 -4.07
CA ASN A 44 -0.37 2.35 -3.96
C ASN A 44 -0.77 1.29 -2.91
N ASP A 45 -1.68 0.39 -3.27
CA ASP A 45 -2.09 -0.78 -2.48
C ASP A 45 -0.96 -1.85 -2.45
N MET A 46 0.31 -1.43 -2.38
CA MET A 46 1.45 -2.33 -2.30
C MET A 46 1.61 -2.81 -0.86
N ILE A 47 1.22 -4.06 -0.63
CA ILE A 47 1.50 -4.77 0.62
C ILE A 47 2.90 -5.37 0.51
N ILE A 48 3.79 -5.00 1.42
CA ILE A 48 5.12 -5.60 1.54
C ILE A 48 5.03 -6.71 2.57
N SER A 49 5.40 -7.93 2.18
CA SER A 49 5.58 -9.05 3.11
C SER A 49 7.06 -9.27 3.40
N LYS A 50 7.40 -9.51 4.68
CA LYS A 50 8.75 -9.83 5.13
C LYS A 50 8.72 -10.86 6.25
N LEU A 51 9.44 -11.97 6.06
CA LEU A 51 9.69 -12.96 7.11
C LEU A 51 10.68 -12.44 8.15
N ASN A 52 10.50 -12.83 9.41
CA ASN A 52 11.52 -12.67 10.43
C ASN A 52 12.72 -13.62 10.15
N ARG A 53 13.85 -13.44 10.86
CA ARG A 53 15.10 -14.14 10.55
C ARG A 53 15.00 -15.66 10.70
N ASN A 54 14.21 -16.18 11.65
CA ASN A 54 13.96 -17.62 11.81
C ASN A 54 12.78 -18.14 10.96
N LYS A 55 12.11 -17.28 10.17
CA LYS A 55 10.95 -17.60 9.32
C LYS A 55 9.73 -18.15 10.08
N SER A 56 9.63 -17.93 11.39
CA SER A 56 8.47 -18.35 12.19
C SER A 56 7.29 -17.37 12.10
N MET A 57 7.57 -16.13 11.68
CA MET A 57 6.57 -15.07 11.58
C MET A 57 6.74 -14.28 10.28
N GLU A 58 5.62 -13.77 9.77
CA GLU A 58 5.54 -12.98 8.55
C GLU A 58 4.88 -11.64 8.87
N LEU A 59 5.57 -10.54 8.56
CA LEU A 59 5.08 -9.18 8.73
C LEU A 59 4.57 -8.67 7.39
N HIS A 60 3.29 -8.34 7.32
CA HIS A 60 2.67 -7.64 6.21
C HIS A 60 2.53 -6.17 6.58
N VAL A 61 3.00 -5.29 5.70
CA VAL A 61 2.91 -3.84 5.88
C VAL A 61 2.29 -3.22 4.64
N LYS A 62 1.17 -2.52 4.85
CA LYS A 62 0.51 -1.70 3.84
C LYS A 62 0.81 -0.23 4.10
N LYS A 63 1.40 0.46 3.12
CA LYS A 63 1.62 1.91 3.18
C LYS A 63 0.38 2.65 2.73
N ILE A 64 -0.02 3.65 3.49
CA ILE A 64 -1.18 4.51 3.24
C ILE A 64 -0.70 5.95 3.26
N ILE A 65 -0.68 6.57 2.08
CA ILE A 65 -0.32 7.98 1.92
C ILE A 65 -1.63 8.78 1.94
N LYS A 66 -1.73 9.73 2.86
CA LYS A 66 -2.87 10.64 2.95
C LYS A 66 -2.48 12.00 2.41
N LEU A 67 -3.33 12.58 1.55
CA LEU A 67 -3.10 13.92 1.04
C LEU A 67 -3.12 14.93 2.19
N GLY A 68 -2.12 15.80 2.26
CA GLY A 68 -2.00 16.83 3.30
C GLY A 68 -1.33 16.38 4.61
N ASP A 69 -1.03 15.09 4.77
CA ASP A 69 -0.19 14.61 5.87
C ASP A 69 1.21 14.25 5.34
N PRO A 70 2.28 14.91 5.81
CA PRO A 70 3.64 14.58 5.38
C PRO A 70 4.14 13.23 5.92
N ALA A 71 3.50 12.66 6.94
CA ALA A 71 3.86 11.35 7.46
C ALA A 71 3.17 10.22 6.70
N ILE A 72 3.86 9.07 6.61
CA ILE A 72 3.28 7.86 6.04
C ILE A 72 2.50 7.14 7.13
N HIS A 73 1.34 6.60 6.77
CA HIS A 73 0.62 5.70 7.64
C HIS A 73 0.85 4.25 7.22
N PHE A 74 0.89 3.36 8.18
CA PHE A 74 1.17 1.94 8.00
C PHE A 74 0.07 1.14 8.69
N GLU A 75 -0.62 0.29 7.94
CA GLU A 75 -1.32 -0.85 8.51
C GLU A 75 -0.35 -2.02 8.51
N TYR A 76 -0.21 -2.69 9.65
CA TYR A 76 0.66 -3.86 9.76
C TYR A 76 -0.06 -5.03 10.42
N THR A 77 0.27 -6.23 9.94
CA THR A 77 -0.19 -7.49 10.51
C THR A 77 0.96 -8.48 10.57
N VAL A 78 1.12 -9.12 11.71
CA VAL A 78 2.09 -10.20 11.93
C VAL A 78 1.34 -11.51 12.02
N TYR A 79 1.73 -12.46 11.18
CA TYR A 79 1.18 -13.81 11.14
C TYR A 79 2.18 -14.82 11.66
N ASN A 80 1.69 -15.86 12.34
CA ASN A 80 2.45 -17.09 12.50
C ASN A 80 2.52 -17.81 11.16
N THR A 81 3.71 -18.21 10.70
CA THR A 81 3.86 -18.79 9.35
C THR A 81 3.24 -20.18 9.21
N VAL A 82 3.17 -20.93 10.33
CA VAL A 82 2.66 -22.31 10.39
C VAL A 82 1.14 -22.31 10.56
N THR A 83 0.63 -21.65 11.60
CA THR A 83 -0.82 -21.68 11.91
C THR A 83 -1.62 -20.67 11.11
N LYS A 84 -0.96 -19.70 10.45
CA LYS A 84 -1.58 -18.57 9.76
C LYS A 84 -2.43 -17.67 10.67
N ASN A 85 -2.32 -17.85 11.99
CA ASN A 85 -3.01 -16.99 12.96
C ASN A 85 -2.35 -15.61 13.02
N ILE A 86 -3.18 -14.58 13.23
CA ILE A 86 -2.70 -13.23 13.50
C ILE A 86 -2.14 -13.18 14.93
N ILE A 87 -0.87 -12.82 15.04
CA ILE A 87 -0.19 -12.59 16.32
C ILE A 87 -0.41 -11.15 16.78
N LYS A 88 -0.28 -10.20 15.86
CA LYS A 88 -0.45 -8.77 16.13
C LYS A 88 -0.94 -8.06 14.90
N GLN A 89 -1.79 -7.07 15.09
CA GLN A 89 -2.18 -6.12 14.04
C GLN A 89 -2.23 -4.72 14.62
N GLY A 90 -2.06 -3.71 13.77
CA GLY A 90 -2.15 -2.33 14.21
C GLY A 90 -2.01 -1.31 13.09
N TYR A 91 -2.21 -0.06 13.50
CA TYR A 91 -2.02 1.11 12.67
C TYR A 91 -0.94 2.00 13.27
N PHE A 92 -0.07 2.55 12.43
CA PHE A 92 1.04 3.38 12.87
C PHE A 92 1.29 4.53 11.89
N ARG A 93 1.39 5.75 12.40
CA ARG A 93 1.83 6.93 11.63
C ARG A 93 3.31 7.15 11.89
N GLY A 94 4.14 7.04 10.86
CA GLY A 94 5.58 7.19 11.04
C GLY A 94 6.39 7.20 9.74
N SER A 95 7.65 6.82 9.84
CA SER A 95 8.57 6.70 8.71
C SER A 95 8.77 5.24 8.27
N ASN A 96 8.72 4.28 9.20
CA ASN A 96 8.93 2.87 8.88
C ASN A 96 8.29 1.90 9.89
N VAL A 97 7.97 0.69 9.41
CA VAL A 97 7.60 -0.49 10.21
C VAL A 97 8.41 -1.67 9.71
N ASP A 98 9.21 -2.29 10.57
CA ASP A 98 10.06 -3.41 10.19
C ASP A 98 10.32 -4.33 11.40
N TRP A 99 10.90 -5.50 11.15
CA TRP A 99 11.45 -6.37 12.18
C TRP A 99 12.57 -5.65 12.96
N ASN A 100 12.52 -5.79 14.28
CA ASN A 100 13.63 -5.44 15.17
C ASN A 100 14.50 -6.66 15.46
N ASP A 101 13.85 -7.76 15.85
CA ASP A 101 14.46 -9.07 16.08
C ASP A 101 13.46 -10.19 15.68
N ASN A 102 13.72 -11.44 16.06
CA ASN A 102 12.83 -12.57 15.74
C ASN A 102 11.45 -12.49 16.42
N THR A 103 11.33 -11.69 17.47
CA THR A 103 10.20 -11.67 18.42
C THR A 103 9.62 -10.27 18.60
N SER A 104 10.03 -9.31 17.78
CA SER A 104 9.57 -7.93 17.90
C SER A 104 9.68 -7.16 16.60
N ILE A 105 8.76 -6.22 16.45
CA ILE A 105 8.78 -5.22 15.39
C ILE A 105 9.20 -3.87 15.97
N LYS A 106 9.86 -3.06 15.15
CA LYS A 106 10.16 -1.66 15.42
C LYS A 106 9.23 -0.77 14.60
N LEU A 107 8.73 0.26 15.26
CA LEU A 107 7.95 1.33 14.66
C LEU A 107 8.79 2.61 14.75
N VAL A 108 9.21 3.13 13.60
CA VAL A 108 10.04 4.32 13.53
C VAL A 108 9.13 5.53 13.30
N PRO A 109 9.02 6.47 14.25
CA PRO A 109 8.15 7.61 14.08
C PRO A 109 8.62 8.51 12.93
N TYR A 110 7.71 9.32 12.41
CA TYR A 110 8.03 10.35 11.44
C TYR A 110 8.53 11.58 12.21
N ILE A 111 9.74 12.03 11.87
CA ILE A 111 10.28 13.28 12.39
C ILE A 111 9.90 14.37 11.37
N GLY A 112 9.16 15.38 11.85
CA GLY A 112 8.77 16.53 11.06
C GLY A 112 9.92 17.52 10.88
N MET A 113 9.60 18.81 10.78
CA MET A 113 10.64 19.84 10.69
C MET A 113 11.42 19.90 12.00
N GLU A 114 12.73 19.72 11.90
CA GLU A 114 13.65 20.02 13.00
C GLU A 114 13.62 21.52 13.26
N GLN A 115 13.36 21.91 14.51
CA GLN A 115 13.30 23.31 14.88
C GLN A 115 14.72 23.87 14.89
N LYS A 116 14.95 25.00 14.20
CA LYS A 116 16.22 25.71 14.30
C LYS A 116 16.51 25.97 15.78
N PRO A 117 17.68 25.58 16.31
CA PRO A 117 18.03 25.86 17.70
C PRO A 117 17.86 27.35 17.98
N THR A 118 17.22 27.66 19.10
CA THR A 118 17.00 29.05 19.53
C THR A 118 18.30 29.69 20.00
N SER A 119 19.33 28.88 20.28
CA SER A 119 20.66 29.31 20.71
C SER A 119 21.66 29.25 19.56
N GLU A 120 22.52 30.27 19.46
CA GLU A 120 23.70 30.26 18.60
C GLU A 120 24.84 29.40 19.16
N ASN A 121 24.73 28.98 20.42
CA ASN A 121 25.71 28.12 21.07
C ASN A 121 25.44 26.64 20.69
N PRO A 122 26.38 25.97 19.98
CA PRO A 122 26.20 24.58 19.56
C PRO A 122 26.05 23.58 20.71
N ASP A 123 26.54 23.92 21.92
CA ASP A 123 26.47 23.03 23.08
C ASP A 123 25.05 22.91 23.68
N ASP A 124 24.18 23.91 23.46
CA ASP A 124 22.81 23.92 23.97
C ASP A 124 21.90 22.89 23.24
N LEU A 125 22.30 22.46 22.04
CA LEU A 125 21.61 21.40 21.29
C LEU A 125 21.73 20.04 21.97
N LEU A 126 22.85 19.77 22.66
CA LEU A 126 23.10 18.49 23.34
C LEU A 126 22.21 18.30 24.57
N LEU A 127 21.67 19.39 25.12
CA LEU A 127 20.72 19.39 26.23
C LEU A 127 19.26 19.25 25.76
N SER A 128 18.99 19.40 24.46
CA SER A 128 17.64 19.25 23.91
C SER A 128 17.26 17.77 23.90
N ASN A 129 16.31 17.41 24.77
CA ASN A 129 15.87 16.04 24.99
C ASN A 129 14.92 15.55 23.86
N THR A 130 15.10 16.00 22.62
CA THR A 130 14.32 15.62 21.44
C THR A 130 14.77 14.27 20.87
N GLN A 131 15.11 13.33 21.75
CA GLN A 131 15.55 12.02 21.34
C GLN A 131 14.34 11.27 20.77
N THR A 132 14.36 11.06 19.46
CA THR A 132 13.28 10.38 18.75
C THR A 132 13.20 8.94 19.24
N GLN A 133 12.16 8.60 20.00
CA GLN A 133 12.00 7.28 20.59
C GLN A 133 11.39 6.32 19.56
N ILE A 134 12.17 5.30 19.17
CA ILE A 134 11.68 4.17 18.39
C ILE A 134 10.83 3.29 19.31
N THR A 135 9.62 2.95 18.87
CA THR A 135 8.75 2.04 19.63
C THR A 135 9.04 0.60 19.22
N ILE A 136 9.38 -0.25 20.20
CA ILE A 136 9.55 -1.70 19.99
C ILE A 136 8.34 -2.43 20.55
N ILE A 137 7.68 -3.21 19.70
CA ILE A 137 6.56 -4.07 20.13
C ILE A 137 7.07 -5.50 20.21
N LYS A 138 7.10 -6.04 21.43
CA LYS A 138 7.33 -7.47 21.68
C LYS A 138 6.10 -8.26 21.26
N LEU A 139 6.33 -9.33 20.51
CA LEU A 139 5.33 -10.27 20.04
C LEU A 139 5.40 -11.46 20.98
N ASN A 140 4.49 -11.50 21.94
CA ASN A 140 4.38 -12.63 22.85
C ASN A 140 4.04 -13.87 22.01
N ASN A 141 4.85 -14.92 22.20
CA ASN A 141 4.60 -16.24 21.62
C ASN A 141 3.61 -17.00 22.51
#